data_AF-A0A179BMT2-F1
#
_entry.id   AF-A0A179BMT2-F1
#
_cell.length_a   1.000
_cell.length_b   1.000
_cell.length_c   1.000
_cell.angle_alpha   90.00
_cell.angle_beta   90.00
_cell.angle_gamma   90.00
#
_symmetry.space_group_name_H-M   'P 1'
#
loop_
_entity.id
_entity.type
_entity.pdbx_description
1 polymer ?
#
loop_
_entity_poly.entity_id
_entity_poly.type
_entity_poly.pdbx_seq_one_letter_code
_entity_poly.pdbx_strand_id
1 'polypeptide(L)'
;MTSSPQALKVFFDEAAYYFGGNNDGLKEDLRKIEGVPNVTYLVDNGQVFVFDKLVQLVDEHRKRQSDLPLADMARSLIAEATVSANEAVETWGVVPEPYEMVESPTGGLRIRHRPFNALLPESYLTKAAVQNAFANILLSSVQSGNGDFHYRGQPMTLCDPLDTALLPPRPVIQRVEESENLGYAALRSVAYEPGFEPVSEALFDDVKQREVAWKNDSTRAARYAQDHAASIWARAATLRLETLDDPTDEVPEYGQEDFAELRPLYPELPMLSDGALYAWFDVYQMECCYINGWTANRDDDFLFYLLGKVAGRQHEQDTAKDVGQWIAHALLRGDALDAALTFGRAAALYDCAISRLARRVADAIRFLAENKNTTDQRGLAISTMMDMFRISRKFNCVPAITEQIW
;
A
#
# COMPACT_ATOMS: atom_id res chain seq x y z
N MET A 1 0.50 -21.69 24.04
CA MET A 1 1.86 -21.25 23.65
C MET A 1 1.73 -19.84 23.13
N THR A 2 2.48 -18.89 23.71
CA THR A 2 2.43 -17.46 23.37
C THR A 2 3.01 -17.25 21.98
N SER A 3 2.16 -16.91 21.00
CA SER A 3 2.61 -16.48 19.68
C SER A 3 3.38 -15.17 19.84
N SER A 4 4.64 -15.18 19.41
CA SER A 4 5.42 -13.95 19.28
C SER A 4 4.74 -13.06 18.23
N PRO A 5 4.63 -11.74 18.45
CA PRO A 5 4.12 -10.84 17.43
C PRO A 5 5.03 -10.95 16.19
N GLN A 6 4.45 -11.32 15.04
CA GLN A 6 5.16 -11.30 13.76
C GLN A 6 5.73 -9.90 13.56
N ALA A 7 7.06 -9.81 13.48
CA ALA A 7 7.74 -8.57 13.17
C ALA A 7 7.29 -8.11 11.77
N LEU A 8 6.87 -6.85 11.64
CA LEU A 8 6.56 -6.25 10.36
C LEU A 8 7.81 -6.33 9.47
N LYS A 9 7.77 -7.06 8.36
CA LYS A 9 8.91 -7.14 7.43
C LYS A 9 8.75 -6.06 6.36
N VAL A 10 9.83 -5.34 6.06
CA VAL A 10 9.86 -4.41 4.93
C VAL A 10 10.75 -5.05 3.86
N PHE A 11 10.18 -5.27 2.69
CA PHE A 11 10.84 -5.89 1.54
C PHE A 11 11.37 -4.79 0.62
N PHE A 12 12.65 -4.89 0.26
CA PHE A 12 13.26 -4.05 -0.75
C PHE A 12 13.91 -4.95 -1.80
N ASP A 13 13.60 -4.68 -3.07
CA ASP A 13 14.24 -5.29 -4.23
C ASP A 13 15.75 -4.99 -4.19
N GLU A 14 16.55 -6.00 -4.54
CA GLU A 14 18.00 -5.92 -4.73
C GLU A 14 18.40 -4.79 -5.69
N ALA A 15 17.52 -4.42 -6.63
CA ALA A 15 17.69 -3.24 -7.46
C ALA A 15 17.75 -1.95 -6.62
N ALA A 16 16.91 -1.78 -5.60
CA ALA A 16 17.03 -0.62 -4.70
C ALA A 16 18.37 -0.65 -3.94
N TYR A 17 18.84 -1.83 -3.52
CA TYR A 17 20.09 -2.01 -2.79
C TYR A 17 21.35 -1.69 -3.64
N TYR A 18 21.38 -2.11 -4.92
CA TYR A 18 22.48 -1.83 -5.85
C TYR A 18 22.39 -0.46 -6.54
N PHE A 19 21.17 0.07 -6.73
CA PHE A 19 20.94 1.44 -7.23
C PHE A 19 20.82 2.48 -6.12
N GLY A 20 21.28 2.17 -4.89
CA GLY A 20 21.51 3.14 -3.82
C GLY A 20 22.16 4.39 -4.39
N GLY A 21 21.35 5.44 -4.48
CA GLY A 21 21.44 6.45 -5.52
C GLY A 21 22.81 7.09 -5.61
N ASN A 22 23.25 7.38 -6.84
CA ASN A 22 24.36 8.30 -7.07
C ASN A 22 24.22 9.49 -6.10
N ASN A 23 25.22 9.66 -5.22
CA ASN A 23 25.35 10.75 -4.26
C ASN A 23 24.51 10.69 -2.95
N ASP A 24 23.96 9.55 -2.52
CA ASP A 24 23.20 9.45 -1.23
C ASP A 24 23.97 10.01 -0.01
N GLY A 25 25.28 9.72 0.09
CA GLY A 25 26.12 10.29 1.15
C GLY A 25 26.25 11.82 1.06
N LEU A 26 26.35 12.37 -0.15
CA LEU A 26 26.39 13.81 -0.37
C LEU A 26 25.04 14.47 -0.07
N LYS A 27 23.92 13.82 -0.42
CA LYS A 27 22.57 14.27 -0.04
C LYS A 27 22.41 14.36 1.48
N GLU A 28 22.89 13.34 2.20
CA GLU A 28 22.89 13.33 3.66
C GLU A 28 23.68 14.48 4.28
N ASP A 29 24.84 14.81 3.71
CA ASP A 29 25.69 15.88 4.22
C ASP A 29 25.12 17.25 3.88
N LEU A 30 24.66 17.44 2.64
CA LEU A 30 24.11 18.71 2.15
C LEU A 30 22.88 19.16 2.94
N ARG A 31 21.95 18.24 3.23
CA ARG A 31 20.71 18.59 3.96
C ARG A 31 20.92 18.97 5.43
N LYS A 32 22.11 18.69 5.99
CA LYS A 32 22.49 19.07 7.37
C LYS A 32 23.12 20.46 7.43
N ILE A 33 23.48 21.05 6.29
CA ILE A 33 24.13 22.35 6.23
C ILE A 33 23.10 23.45 6.47
N GLU A 34 23.34 24.27 7.49
CA GLU A 34 22.51 25.45 7.75
C GLU A 34 22.49 26.38 6.53
N GLY A 35 21.28 26.73 6.09
CA GLY A 35 21.02 27.55 4.90
C GLY A 35 20.69 26.75 3.64
N VAL A 36 20.92 25.43 3.60
CA VAL A 36 20.49 24.57 2.49
C VAL A 36 19.07 24.06 2.76
N PRO A 37 18.10 24.28 1.86
CA PRO A 37 16.76 23.73 2.02
C PRO A 37 16.77 22.19 2.05
N ASN A 38 16.28 21.59 3.13
CA ASN A 38 16.11 20.13 3.27
C ASN A 38 14.80 19.66 2.61
N VAL A 39 14.63 19.98 1.33
CA VAL A 39 13.45 19.62 0.52
C VAL A 39 13.88 19.37 -0.91
N THR A 40 13.16 18.53 -1.65
CA THR A 40 13.43 18.20 -3.06
C THR A 40 13.41 19.44 -3.95
N TYR A 41 12.46 20.34 -3.71
CA TYR A 41 12.42 21.68 -4.30
C TYR A 41 11.81 22.69 -3.33
N LEU A 42 12.11 23.97 -3.54
CA LEU A 42 11.49 25.10 -2.83
C LEU A 42 11.22 26.24 -3.82
N VAL A 43 9.98 26.73 -3.85
CA VAL A 43 9.60 27.88 -4.68
C VAL A 43 9.75 29.15 -3.85
N ASP A 44 10.53 30.11 -4.37
CA ASP A 44 10.68 31.44 -3.80
C ASP A 44 10.77 32.50 -4.91
N ASN A 45 10.03 33.60 -4.76
CA ASN A 45 10.04 34.73 -5.69
C ASN A 45 9.89 34.36 -7.19
N GLY A 46 9.09 33.33 -7.50
CA GLY A 46 8.85 32.86 -8.86
C GLY A 46 9.99 32.04 -9.47
N GLN A 47 10.98 31.65 -8.67
CA GLN A 47 12.04 30.71 -9.02
C GLN A 47 11.93 29.45 -8.16
N VAL A 48 12.61 28.39 -8.57
CA VAL A 48 12.56 27.07 -7.95
C VAL A 48 13.97 26.62 -7.62
N PHE A 49 14.29 26.53 -6.33
CA PHE A 49 15.47 25.81 -5.87
C PHE A 49 15.26 24.31 -6.08
N VAL A 50 16.26 23.62 -6.66
CA VAL A 50 16.23 22.18 -6.91
C VAL A 50 17.40 21.51 -6.21
N PHE A 51 17.11 20.59 -5.27
CA PHE A 51 18.15 19.96 -4.45
C PHE A 51 19.10 19.06 -5.26
N ASP A 52 18.56 18.29 -6.21
CA ASP A 52 19.40 17.43 -7.07
C ASP A 52 20.32 18.26 -7.98
N LYS A 53 19.93 19.48 -8.37
CA LYS A 53 20.83 20.42 -9.06
C LYS A 53 21.97 20.86 -8.15
N LEU A 54 21.69 21.17 -6.89
CA LEU A 54 22.74 21.49 -5.92
C LEU A 54 23.71 20.32 -5.75
N VAL A 55 23.20 19.09 -5.64
CA VAL A 55 24.02 17.87 -5.54
C VAL A 55 24.96 17.74 -6.75
N GLN A 56 24.44 17.91 -7.97
CA GLN A 56 25.24 17.86 -9.18
C GLN A 56 26.31 18.96 -9.21
N LEU A 57 25.94 20.22 -8.93
CA LEU A 57 26.86 21.35 -8.92
C LEU A 57 28.00 21.17 -7.92
N VAL A 58 27.70 20.65 -6.73
CA VAL A 58 28.69 20.36 -5.68
C VAL A 58 29.62 19.22 -6.08
N ASP A 59 29.09 18.14 -6.66
CA ASP A 59 29.91 17.03 -7.15
C ASP A 59 30.87 17.48 -8.28
N GLU A 60 30.38 18.30 -9.21
CA GLU A 60 31.20 18.89 -10.28
C GLU A 60 32.27 19.85 -9.74
N HIS A 61 31.93 20.71 -8.77
CA HIS A 61 32.89 21.64 -8.17
C HIS A 61 33.93 20.93 -7.32
N ARG A 62 33.57 19.90 -6.56
CA ARG A 62 34.52 19.08 -5.79
C ARG A 62 35.60 18.45 -6.66
N LYS A 63 35.25 18.03 -7.88
CA LYS A 63 36.21 17.48 -8.85
C LYS A 63 37.20 18.52 -9.37
N ARG A 64 36.83 19.81 -9.36
CA ARG A 64 37.65 20.93 -9.87
C ARG A 64 38.42 21.67 -8.78
N GLN A 65 37.88 21.73 -7.56
CA GLN A 65 38.41 22.47 -6.42
C GLN A 65 38.14 21.70 -5.12
N SER A 66 39.09 20.85 -4.72
CA SER A 66 38.95 19.96 -3.55
C SER A 66 39.04 20.66 -2.20
N ASP A 67 39.57 21.88 -2.15
CA ASP A 67 40.05 22.48 -0.90
C ASP A 67 39.01 23.35 -0.19
N LEU A 68 37.86 23.60 -0.82
CA LEU A 68 36.80 24.43 -0.24
C LEU A 68 35.90 23.58 0.69
N PRO A 69 35.61 24.04 1.92
CA PRO A 69 34.69 23.33 2.81
C PRO A 69 33.32 23.12 2.15
N LEU A 70 32.73 21.93 2.34
CA LEU A 70 31.44 21.57 1.74
C LEU A 70 30.33 22.58 2.06
N ALA A 71 30.29 23.08 3.30
CA ALA A 71 29.29 24.06 3.73
C ALA A 71 29.35 25.37 2.93
N ASP A 72 30.56 25.89 2.70
CA ASP A 72 30.76 27.15 1.99
C ASP A 72 30.49 26.97 0.49
N MET A 73 30.88 25.81 -0.07
CA MET A 73 30.62 25.45 -1.46
C MET A 73 29.12 25.28 -1.72
N ALA A 74 28.41 24.54 -0.86
CA ALA A 74 26.98 24.33 -1.02
C ALA A 74 26.21 25.65 -0.99
N ARG A 75 26.55 26.54 -0.05
CA ARG A 75 25.88 27.84 0.09
C ARG A 75 26.11 28.76 -1.11
N SER A 76 27.33 28.79 -1.67
CA SER A 76 27.61 29.63 -2.84
C SER A 76 26.88 29.15 -4.09
N LEU A 77 26.54 27.87 -4.17
CA LEU A 77 25.86 27.25 -5.32
C LEU A 77 24.32 27.27 -5.23
N ILE A 78 23.72 27.74 -4.13
CA ILE A 78 22.26 27.79 -3.97
C ILE A 78 21.61 28.65 -5.07
N ALA A 79 22.21 29.80 -5.39
CA ALA A 79 21.69 30.68 -6.43
C ALA A 79 21.71 30.02 -7.82
N GLU A 80 22.75 29.23 -8.12
CA GLU A 80 22.87 28.48 -9.38
C GLU A 80 21.95 27.25 -9.41
N ALA A 81 21.68 26.66 -8.24
CA ALA A 81 20.69 25.60 -8.04
C ALA A 81 19.24 26.12 -8.09
N THR A 82 19.04 27.44 -8.19
CA THR A 82 17.73 28.09 -8.27
C THR A 82 17.44 28.46 -9.72
N VAL A 83 16.36 27.92 -10.26
CA VAL A 83 16.06 27.91 -11.69
C VAL A 83 14.64 28.35 -11.99
N SER A 84 14.33 28.58 -13.26
CA SER A 84 12.95 28.81 -13.69
C SER A 84 12.08 27.57 -13.45
N ALA A 85 10.77 27.75 -13.27
CA ALA A 85 9.83 26.64 -13.10
C ALA A 85 9.85 25.66 -14.29
N ASN A 86 10.02 26.16 -15.52
CA ASN A 86 10.13 25.31 -16.71
C ASN A 86 11.40 24.44 -16.65
N GLU A 87 12.56 25.02 -16.32
CA GLU A 87 13.81 24.25 -16.18
C GLU A 87 13.69 23.20 -15.08
N ALA A 88 13.09 23.54 -13.93
CA ALA A 88 12.88 22.61 -12.83
C ALA A 88 12.08 21.38 -13.26
N VAL A 89 11.00 21.57 -14.03
CA VAL A 89 10.13 20.46 -14.46
C VAL A 89 10.73 19.69 -15.64
N GLU A 90 11.23 20.38 -16.66
CA GLU A 90 11.69 19.76 -17.91
C GLU A 90 13.06 19.09 -17.77
N THR A 91 14.00 19.76 -17.10
CA THR A 91 15.40 19.30 -16.98
C THR A 91 15.58 18.46 -15.73
N TRP A 92 15.00 18.88 -14.60
CA TRP A 92 15.21 18.24 -13.30
C TRP A 92 14.07 17.33 -12.87
N GLY A 93 13.00 17.22 -13.68
CA GLY A 93 11.90 16.31 -13.42
C GLY A 93 11.07 16.66 -12.18
N VAL A 94 11.11 17.91 -11.71
CA VAL A 94 10.31 18.34 -10.56
C VAL A 94 8.82 18.18 -10.87
N VAL A 95 8.10 17.51 -9.97
CA VAL A 95 6.64 17.41 -9.99
C VAL A 95 6.11 18.15 -8.76
N PRO A 96 5.16 19.10 -8.91
CA PRO A 96 4.59 19.82 -7.78
C PRO A 96 3.86 18.84 -6.85
N GLU A 97 4.21 18.83 -5.57
CA GLU A 97 3.43 18.14 -4.54
C GLU A 97 2.06 18.81 -4.36
N PRO A 98 0.96 18.05 -4.23
CA PRO A 98 0.87 16.59 -4.15
C PRO A 98 0.37 15.94 -5.45
N TYR A 99 0.74 16.50 -6.60
CA TYR A 99 0.26 16.07 -7.91
C TYR A 99 1.11 14.97 -8.52
N GLU A 100 0.54 14.28 -9.49
CA GLU A 100 1.25 13.36 -10.38
C GLU A 100 0.62 13.34 -11.78
N MET A 101 1.37 12.81 -12.74
CA MET A 101 0.88 12.57 -14.09
C MET A 101 0.29 11.16 -14.17
N VAL A 102 -0.93 11.04 -14.69
CA VAL A 102 -1.61 9.75 -14.90
C VAL A 102 -2.07 9.62 -16.34
N GLU A 103 -2.12 8.39 -16.84
CA GLU A 103 -2.70 8.08 -18.15
C GLU A 103 -4.22 7.96 -18.05
N SER A 104 -4.95 8.53 -19.00
CA SER A 104 -6.40 8.36 -19.10
C SER A 104 -6.73 7.04 -19.78
N PRO A 105 -7.77 6.30 -19.33
CA PRO A 105 -8.26 5.10 -20.02
C PRO A 105 -8.66 5.34 -21.48
N THR A 106 -9.05 6.56 -21.83
CA THR A 106 -9.44 6.96 -23.19
C THR A 106 -8.26 7.43 -24.05
N GLY A 107 -7.02 7.28 -23.56
CA GLY A 107 -5.83 7.88 -24.14
C GLY A 107 -5.62 9.33 -23.67
N GLY A 108 -4.35 9.75 -23.65
CA GLY A 108 -3.92 11.07 -23.18
C GLY A 108 -3.46 11.06 -21.71
N LEU A 109 -2.92 12.19 -21.27
CA LEU A 109 -2.32 12.40 -19.95
C LEU A 109 -3.17 13.37 -19.14
N ARG A 110 -3.26 13.16 -17.83
CA ARG A 110 -3.98 14.04 -16.90
C ARG A 110 -3.13 14.27 -15.65
N ILE A 111 -3.48 15.30 -14.90
CA ILE A 111 -2.86 15.60 -13.61
C ILE A 111 -3.81 15.16 -12.50
N ARG A 112 -3.33 14.29 -11.61
CA ARG A 112 -4.07 13.80 -10.44
C ARG A 112 -3.49 14.39 -9.16
N HIS A 113 -4.34 14.88 -8.27
CA HIS A 113 -4.00 15.22 -6.89
C HIS A 113 -4.07 13.94 -6.04
N ARG A 114 -2.91 13.40 -5.64
CA ARG A 114 -2.81 12.04 -5.07
C ARG A 114 -3.68 11.84 -3.82
N PRO A 115 -3.60 12.70 -2.77
CA PRO A 115 -4.33 12.46 -1.53
C PRO A 115 -5.86 12.55 -1.66
N PHE A 116 -6.35 13.36 -2.59
CA PHE A 116 -7.79 13.48 -2.85
C PHE A 116 -8.29 12.47 -3.87
N ASN A 117 -7.38 11.75 -4.55
CA ASN A 117 -7.67 10.93 -5.71
C ASN A 117 -8.59 11.68 -6.70
N ALA A 118 -8.18 12.90 -7.08
CA ALA A 118 -8.99 13.81 -7.88
C ALA A 118 -8.19 14.34 -9.08
N LEU A 119 -8.85 14.55 -10.21
CA LEU A 119 -8.25 15.00 -11.46
C LEU A 119 -8.47 16.49 -11.66
N LEU A 120 -7.46 17.15 -12.21
CA LEU A 120 -7.61 18.49 -12.74
C LEU A 120 -8.44 18.45 -14.05
N PRO A 121 -9.05 19.58 -14.45
CA PRO A 121 -10.02 19.58 -15.56
C PRO A 121 -9.38 19.28 -16.92
N GLU A 122 -8.14 19.72 -17.14
CA GLU A 122 -7.47 19.62 -18.43
C GLU A 122 -6.96 18.20 -18.73
N SER A 123 -6.95 17.85 -20.01
CA SER A 123 -6.34 16.63 -20.56
C SER A 123 -5.31 17.01 -21.60
N TYR A 124 -4.16 16.33 -21.56
CA TYR A 124 -2.97 16.69 -22.32
C TYR A 124 -2.62 15.58 -23.31
N LEU A 125 -2.20 15.95 -24.52
CA LEU A 125 -1.80 14.99 -25.55
C LEU A 125 -0.34 14.56 -25.45
N THR A 126 0.51 15.38 -24.81
CA THR A 126 1.95 15.16 -24.74
C THR A 126 2.47 15.40 -23.34
N LYS A 127 3.57 14.72 -22.99
CA LYS A 127 4.27 14.92 -21.72
C LYS A 127 4.73 16.38 -21.54
N ALA A 128 5.20 17.02 -22.62
CA ALA A 128 5.62 18.42 -22.59
C ALA A 128 4.48 19.37 -22.19
N ALA A 129 3.25 19.12 -22.62
CA ALA A 129 2.11 19.93 -22.21
C ALA A 129 1.79 19.78 -20.72
N VAL A 130 1.91 18.56 -20.18
CA VAL A 130 1.78 18.32 -18.73
C VAL A 130 2.91 19.01 -17.97
N GLN A 131 4.14 18.98 -18.48
CA GLN A 131 5.30 19.65 -17.86
C GLN A 131 5.09 21.17 -17.78
N ASN A 132 4.55 21.80 -18.84
CA ASN A 132 4.17 23.21 -18.80
C ASN A 132 3.09 23.49 -17.74
N ALA A 133 2.08 22.62 -17.62
CA ALA A 133 1.05 22.76 -16.59
C ALA A 133 1.63 22.60 -15.17
N PHE A 134 2.57 21.68 -14.96
CA PHE A 134 3.28 21.55 -13.70
C PHE A 134 4.11 22.80 -13.36
N ALA A 135 4.82 23.38 -14.33
CA ALA A 135 5.57 24.62 -14.12
C ALA A 135 4.64 25.77 -13.69
N ASN A 136 3.46 25.89 -14.30
CA ASN A 136 2.44 26.86 -13.89
C ASN A 136 1.92 26.58 -12.47
N ILE A 137 1.70 25.32 -12.12
CA ILE A 137 1.27 24.91 -10.78
C ILE A 137 2.35 25.22 -9.73
N LEU A 138 3.66 25.05 -10.05
CA LEU A 138 4.76 25.47 -9.18
C LEU A 138 4.73 26.97 -8.86
N LEU A 139 4.18 27.78 -9.76
CA LEU A 139 4.01 29.21 -9.57
C LEU A 139 2.64 29.58 -8.99
N SER A 140 1.95 28.62 -8.36
CA SER A 140 0.62 28.77 -7.77
C SER A 140 -0.47 29.22 -8.75
N SER A 141 -0.29 28.97 -10.05
CA SER A 141 -1.32 29.27 -11.06
C SER A 141 -2.45 28.24 -11.00
N VAL A 142 -3.69 28.74 -11.06
CA VAL A 142 -4.91 27.92 -11.09
C VAL A 142 -5.18 27.47 -12.51
N GLN A 143 -5.40 26.17 -12.69
CA GLN A 143 -5.80 25.61 -13.98
C GLN A 143 -7.28 25.92 -14.21
N SER A 144 -7.59 26.43 -15.41
CA SER A 144 -8.96 26.81 -15.76
C SER A 144 -9.81 25.59 -16.07
N GLY A 145 -11.09 25.61 -15.68
CA GLY A 145 -12.04 24.56 -16.02
C GLY A 145 -13.10 24.35 -14.93
N ASN A 146 -13.90 23.30 -15.11
CA ASN A 146 -14.93 22.90 -14.15
C ASN A 146 -14.45 21.71 -13.32
N GLY A 147 -14.86 21.66 -12.06
CA GLY A 147 -14.64 20.55 -11.14
C GLY A 147 -15.82 20.39 -10.18
N ASP A 148 -15.91 19.24 -9.53
CA ASP A 148 -16.96 18.94 -8.55
C ASP A 148 -16.74 19.70 -7.23
N PHE A 149 -15.47 20.03 -6.94
CA PHE A 149 -15.08 20.78 -5.75
C PHE A 149 -13.82 21.61 -6.04
N HIS A 150 -13.47 22.48 -5.10
CA HIS A 150 -12.26 23.31 -5.19
C HIS A 150 -11.36 23.09 -3.99
N TYR A 151 -10.05 23.08 -4.22
CA TYR A 151 -9.05 23.14 -3.15
C TYR A 151 -8.00 24.20 -3.46
N ARG A 152 -7.84 25.18 -2.56
CA ARG A 152 -6.96 26.36 -2.77
C ARG A 152 -7.20 27.04 -4.14
N GLY A 153 -8.47 27.10 -4.56
CA GLY A 153 -8.88 27.68 -5.84
C GLY A 153 -8.74 26.75 -7.06
N GLN A 154 -8.06 25.61 -6.94
CA GLN A 154 -7.95 24.63 -8.02
C GLN A 154 -9.25 23.83 -8.16
N PRO A 155 -9.94 23.87 -9.32
CA PRO A 155 -11.08 23.00 -9.59
C PRO A 155 -10.62 21.55 -9.77
N MET A 156 -11.33 20.60 -9.16
CA MET A 156 -11.00 19.17 -9.25
C MET A 156 -12.27 18.30 -9.30
N THR A 157 -12.17 17.15 -9.97
CA THR A 157 -13.23 16.11 -10.04
C THR A 157 -12.71 14.83 -9.41
N LEU A 158 -13.49 14.20 -8.54
CA LEU A 158 -13.05 12.94 -7.90
C LEU A 158 -12.95 11.82 -8.95
N CYS A 159 -11.90 11.00 -8.87
CA CYS A 159 -11.81 9.80 -9.73
C CYS A 159 -12.88 8.77 -9.34
N ASP A 160 -13.18 8.70 -8.05
CA ASP A 160 -14.14 7.78 -7.46
C ASP A 160 -15.01 8.54 -6.47
N PRO A 161 -16.31 8.26 -6.35
CA PRO A 161 -17.17 8.87 -5.34
C PRO A 161 -16.72 8.51 -3.91
N LEU A 162 -16.98 9.41 -2.97
CA LEU A 162 -16.79 9.21 -1.53
C LEU A 162 -18.16 9.12 -0.86
N ASP A 163 -18.82 7.96 -0.98
CA ASP A 163 -20.19 7.77 -0.52
C ASP A 163 -20.37 6.39 0.12
N THR A 164 -20.93 6.35 1.33
CA THR A 164 -21.23 5.10 2.03
C THR A 164 -22.44 4.37 1.45
N ALA A 165 -23.28 5.04 0.65
CA ALA A 165 -24.39 4.41 -0.08
C ALA A 165 -23.92 3.50 -1.23
N LEU A 166 -22.67 3.66 -1.68
CA LEU A 166 -22.06 2.83 -2.72
C LEU A 166 -21.36 1.58 -2.15
N LEU A 167 -21.33 1.43 -0.83
CA LEU A 167 -20.83 0.22 -0.21
C LEU A 167 -21.76 -0.96 -0.55
N PRO A 168 -21.21 -2.15 -0.82
CA PRO A 168 -22.03 -3.34 -0.99
C PRO A 168 -22.78 -3.64 0.32
N PRO A 169 -23.86 -4.45 0.28
CA PRO A 169 -24.58 -4.83 1.47
C PRO A 169 -23.66 -5.47 2.52
N ARG A 170 -23.65 -4.94 3.74
CA ARG A 170 -22.88 -5.52 4.85
C ARG A 170 -23.46 -6.91 5.20
N PRO A 171 -22.65 -7.98 5.21
CA PRO A 171 -23.12 -9.29 5.65
C PRO A 171 -23.58 -9.26 7.11
N VAL A 172 -24.65 -10.01 7.41
CA VAL A 172 -25.19 -10.10 8.77
C VAL A 172 -24.33 -11.04 9.61
N ILE A 173 -23.66 -10.49 10.60
CA ILE A 173 -22.82 -11.24 11.55
C ILE A 173 -23.60 -11.37 12.85
N GLN A 174 -23.91 -12.59 13.25
CA GLN A 174 -24.44 -12.84 14.60
C GLN A 174 -23.30 -12.61 15.58
N ARG A 175 -23.53 -11.79 16.62
CA ARG A 175 -22.50 -11.43 17.59
C ARG A 175 -21.92 -12.68 18.23
N VAL A 176 -20.62 -12.88 18.05
CA VAL A 176 -19.81 -13.78 18.87
C VAL A 176 -19.37 -13.01 20.11
N GLU A 177 -19.57 -13.58 21.30
CA GLU A 177 -19.06 -13.04 22.58
C GLU A 177 -17.55 -13.24 22.68
N GLU A 178 -16.79 -12.60 21.80
CA GLU A 178 -15.34 -12.53 21.90
C GLU A 178 -14.89 -11.12 22.25
N SER A 179 -13.85 -11.03 23.09
CA SER A 179 -13.28 -9.74 23.48
C SER A 179 -12.76 -8.99 22.25
N GLU A 180 -13.07 -7.70 22.18
CA GLU A 180 -12.53 -6.83 21.14
C GLU A 180 -11.02 -6.90 21.14
N ASN A 181 -10.44 -7.10 19.96
CA ASN A 181 -9.03 -6.88 19.75
C ASN A 181 -8.84 -6.26 18.39
N LEU A 182 -7.83 -5.41 18.34
CA LEU A 182 -7.81 -4.24 17.50
C LEU A 182 -7.10 -4.57 16.19
N GLY A 183 -7.84 -5.12 15.22
CA GLY A 183 -7.39 -5.16 13.83
C GLY A 183 -7.06 -3.74 13.32
N TYR A 184 -6.13 -3.61 12.37
CA TYR A 184 -5.77 -2.31 11.78
C TYR A 184 -6.98 -1.68 11.08
N ALA A 185 -7.22 -0.40 11.34
CA ALA A 185 -8.24 0.41 10.69
C ALA A 185 -7.63 1.77 10.32
N ALA A 186 -7.76 2.17 9.06
CA ALA A 186 -7.10 3.34 8.48
C ALA A 186 -7.49 4.64 9.19
N LEU A 187 -8.76 4.78 9.58
CA LEU A 187 -9.29 5.99 10.21
C LEU A 187 -9.19 6.01 11.74
N ARG A 188 -8.78 4.90 12.38
CA ARG A 188 -8.80 4.80 13.85
C ARG A 188 -7.97 5.90 14.52
N SER A 189 -6.76 6.15 14.02
CA SER A 189 -5.83 7.16 14.54
C SER A 189 -5.92 8.52 13.84
N VAL A 190 -6.87 8.70 12.93
CA VAL A 190 -7.05 9.95 12.19
C VAL A 190 -8.12 10.78 12.90
N ALA A 191 -7.82 12.06 13.14
CA ALA A 191 -8.78 13.05 13.59
C ALA A 191 -9.33 13.81 12.38
N TYR A 192 -10.60 14.19 12.42
CA TYR A 192 -11.21 14.96 11.35
C TYR A 192 -10.54 16.34 11.24
N GLU A 193 -10.26 16.77 10.01
CA GLU A 193 -9.79 18.11 9.69
C GLU A 193 -10.67 18.73 8.59
N PRO A 194 -11.19 19.96 8.78
CA PRO A 194 -11.99 20.63 7.78
C PRO A 194 -11.12 21.15 6.63
N GLY A 195 -11.69 21.25 5.43
CA GLY A 195 -11.02 21.84 4.26
C GLY A 195 -11.15 21.04 2.96
N PHE A 196 -11.84 19.90 2.99
CA PHE A 196 -12.14 19.08 1.81
C PHE A 196 -13.66 18.88 1.72
N GLU A 197 -14.31 19.70 0.91
CA GLU A 197 -15.78 19.74 0.76
C GLU A 197 -16.44 18.37 0.55
N PRO A 198 -15.88 17.44 -0.28
CA PRO A 198 -16.47 16.12 -0.47
C PRO A 198 -16.54 15.25 0.80
N VAL A 199 -15.81 15.58 1.86
CA VAL A 199 -15.86 14.85 3.14
C VAL A 199 -16.31 15.79 4.25
N SER A 200 -17.60 15.69 4.60
CA SER A 200 -18.12 16.30 5.82
C SER A 200 -17.68 15.52 7.07
N GLU A 201 -17.71 16.16 8.24
CA GLU A 201 -17.45 15.51 9.54
C GLU A 201 -18.38 14.31 9.76
N ALA A 202 -19.66 14.45 9.39
CA ALA A 202 -20.64 13.37 9.49
C ALA A 202 -20.29 12.16 8.61
N LEU A 203 -19.83 12.40 7.37
CA LEU A 203 -19.37 11.31 6.50
C LEU A 203 -18.09 10.67 7.04
N PHE A 204 -17.14 11.47 7.53
CA PHE A 204 -15.92 10.96 8.16
C PHE A 204 -16.23 10.03 9.33
N ASP A 205 -17.11 10.46 10.24
CA ASP A 205 -17.49 9.68 11.42
C ASP A 205 -18.26 8.41 11.04
N ASP A 206 -19.16 8.46 10.05
CA ASP A 206 -19.89 7.29 9.55
C ASP A 206 -18.92 6.25 8.94
N VAL A 207 -17.99 6.67 8.09
CA VAL A 207 -16.98 5.77 7.50
C VAL A 207 -16.07 5.19 8.59
N LYS A 208 -15.60 6.02 9.53
CA LYS A 208 -14.75 5.59 10.65
C LYS A 208 -15.45 4.56 11.53
N GLN A 209 -16.72 4.80 11.89
CA GLN A 209 -17.50 3.87 12.70
C GLN A 209 -17.73 2.55 11.97
N ARG A 210 -18.06 2.58 10.67
CA ARG A 210 -18.28 1.38 9.86
C ARG A 210 -17.01 0.56 9.71
N GLU A 211 -15.88 1.20 9.39
CA GLU A 211 -14.59 0.53 9.25
C GLU A 211 -14.19 -0.14 10.57
N VAL A 212 -14.21 0.60 11.68
CA VAL A 212 -13.81 0.06 12.99
C VAL A 212 -14.73 -1.09 13.40
N ALA A 213 -16.04 -0.93 13.24
CA ALA A 213 -16.99 -2.01 13.55
C ALA A 213 -16.72 -3.25 12.70
N TRP A 214 -16.49 -3.08 11.39
CA TRP A 214 -16.21 -4.19 10.49
C TRP A 214 -14.88 -4.90 10.80
N LYS A 215 -13.80 -4.16 11.08
CA LYS A 215 -12.50 -4.75 11.43
C LYS A 215 -12.54 -5.47 12.77
N ASN A 216 -13.31 -4.95 13.74
CA ASN A 216 -13.57 -5.65 15.00
C ASN A 216 -14.34 -6.96 14.76
N ASP A 217 -15.40 -6.93 13.94
CA ASP A 217 -16.17 -8.13 13.59
C ASP A 217 -15.30 -9.16 12.86
N SER A 218 -14.48 -8.72 11.90
CA SER A 218 -13.55 -9.57 11.13
C SER A 218 -12.55 -10.27 12.04
N THR A 219 -11.96 -9.52 12.98
CA THR A 219 -10.99 -10.06 13.94
C THR A 219 -11.62 -11.12 14.84
N ARG A 220 -12.87 -10.91 15.30
CA ARG A 220 -13.60 -11.91 16.09
C ARG A 220 -13.97 -13.14 15.28
N ALA A 221 -14.44 -12.96 14.04
CA ALA A 221 -14.76 -14.10 13.18
C ALA A 221 -13.52 -14.96 12.86
N ALA A 222 -12.39 -14.33 12.57
CA ALA A 222 -11.12 -15.00 12.33
C ALA A 222 -10.65 -15.82 13.53
N ARG A 223 -10.71 -15.24 14.73
CA ARG A 223 -10.39 -15.95 15.98
C ARG A 223 -11.31 -17.10 16.27
N TYR A 224 -12.61 -16.87 16.17
CA TYR A 224 -13.58 -17.92 16.37
C TYR A 224 -13.32 -19.11 15.44
N ALA A 225 -13.01 -18.83 14.17
CA ALA A 225 -12.63 -19.85 13.19
C ALA A 225 -11.33 -20.59 13.60
N GLN A 226 -10.31 -19.85 14.03
CA GLN A 226 -9.02 -20.40 14.48
C GLN A 226 -9.15 -21.27 15.74
N ASP A 227 -9.84 -20.77 16.76
CA ASP A 227 -10.09 -21.50 18.03
C ASP A 227 -10.89 -22.79 17.80
N HIS A 228 -11.65 -22.87 16.70
CA HIS A 228 -12.45 -24.03 16.31
C HIS A 228 -11.95 -24.70 15.02
N ALA A 229 -10.67 -24.49 14.64
CA ALA A 229 -10.10 -25.03 13.41
C ALA A 229 -10.24 -26.56 13.32
N ALA A 230 -10.07 -27.28 14.43
CA ALA A 230 -10.26 -28.72 14.51
C ALA A 230 -11.66 -29.17 14.05
N SER A 231 -12.71 -28.39 14.35
CA SER A 231 -14.09 -28.67 13.92
C SER A 231 -14.28 -28.47 12.41
N ILE A 232 -13.51 -27.56 11.80
CA ILE A 232 -13.51 -27.36 10.34
C ILE A 232 -12.70 -28.48 9.67
N TRP A 233 -11.53 -28.84 10.21
CA TRP A 233 -10.73 -29.98 9.74
C TRP A 233 -11.52 -31.28 9.75
N ALA A 234 -12.30 -31.55 10.80
CA ALA A 234 -13.18 -32.71 10.88
C ALA A 234 -14.25 -32.76 9.76
N ARG A 235 -14.52 -31.62 9.11
CA ARG A 235 -15.47 -31.50 8.00
C ARG A 235 -14.80 -31.47 6.62
N ALA A 236 -13.47 -31.55 6.51
CA ALA A 236 -12.71 -31.34 5.27
C ALA A 236 -13.27 -32.09 4.05
N ALA A 237 -13.67 -33.35 4.23
CA ALA A 237 -14.27 -34.19 3.19
C ALA A 237 -15.60 -33.67 2.60
N THR A 238 -16.25 -32.70 3.26
CA THR A 238 -17.53 -32.11 2.83
C THR A 238 -17.38 -30.70 2.25
N LEU A 239 -16.16 -30.14 2.22
CA LEU A 239 -15.89 -28.75 1.89
C LEU A 239 -15.63 -28.49 0.39
N ARG A 240 -15.83 -29.51 -0.46
CA ARG A 240 -15.55 -29.48 -1.90
C ARG A 240 -14.09 -29.15 -2.25
N LEU A 241 -13.15 -29.55 -1.40
CA LEU A 241 -11.72 -29.31 -1.61
C LEU A 241 -11.18 -30.08 -2.82
N GLU A 242 -11.82 -31.19 -3.20
CA GLU A 242 -11.52 -31.94 -4.42
C GLU A 242 -11.63 -31.08 -5.69
N THR A 243 -12.37 -29.98 -5.63
CA THR A 243 -12.45 -29.02 -6.74
C THR A 243 -11.17 -28.20 -6.93
N LEU A 244 -10.18 -28.33 -6.05
CA LEU A 244 -8.85 -27.71 -6.18
C LEU A 244 -7.80 -28.65 -6.76
N ASP A 245 -8.14 -29.93 -6.95
CA ASP A 245 -7.23 -30.90 -7.56
C ASP A 245 -7.05 -30.58 -9.05
N ASP A 246 -5.80 -30.45 -9.49
CA ASP A 246 -5.44 -30.38 -10.90
C ASP A 246 -4.60 -31.61 -11.24
N PRO A 247 -5.05 -32.48 -12.16
CA PRO A 247 -4.32 -33.71 -12.51
C PRO A 247 -3.00 -33.44 -13.24
N THR A 248 -2.71 -32.20 -13.61
CA THR A 248 -1.44 -31.80 -14.22
C THR A 248 -0.40 -31.35 -13.20
N ASP A 249 -0.79 -31.16 -11.93
CA ASP A 249 0.15 -30.82 -10.86
C ASP A 249 0.99 -32.06 -10.53
N GLU A 250 2.31 -31.90 -10.58
CA GLU A 250 3.28 -32.92 -10.20
C GLU A 250 4.16 -32.40 -9.07
N VAL A 251 4.57 -33.30 -8.16
CA VAL A 251 5.59 -32.96 -7.17
C VAL A 251 6.93 -32.89 -7.91
N PRO A 252 7.63 -31.74 -7.93
CA PRO A 252 8.93 -31.64 -8.57
C PRO A 252 9.93 -32.65 -7.98
N GLU A 253 10.85 -33.17 -8.77
CA GLU A 253 11.83 -34.18 -8.31
C GLU A 253 12.60 -33.75 -7.05
N TYR A 254 12.93 -32.45 -6.95
CA TYR A 254 13.62 -31.89 -5.78
C TYR A 254 12.74 -31.75 -4.53
N GLY A 255 11.42 -31.79 -4.68
CA GLY A 255 10.43 -31.64 -3.60
C GLY A 255 9.86 -32.97 -3.10
N GLN A 256 10.33 -34.12 -3.60
CA GLN A 256 9.76 -35.44 -3.26
C GLN A 256 10.03 -35.87 -1.81
N GLU A 257 11.24 -35.61 -1.29
CA GLU A 257 11.59 -35.93 0.10
C GLU A 257 10.77 -35.07 1.07
N ASP A 258 10.74 -33.78 0.78
CA ASP A 258 9.95 -32.73 1.40
C ASP A 258 8.45 -33.07 1.43
N PHE A 259 7.89 -33.50 0.31
CA PHE A 259 6.49 -33.90 0.22
C PHE A 259 6.15 -35.13 1.09
N ALA A 260 7.07 -36.09 1.21
CA ALA A 260 6.88 -37.26 2.06
C ALA A 260 6.70 -36.87 3.54
N GLU A 261 7.26 -35.73 3.96
CA GLU A 261 7.03 -35.15 5.29
C GLU A 261 5.72 -34.37 5.39
N LEU A 262 5.26 -33.74 4.29
CA LEU A 262 4.02 -32.95 4.26
C LEU A 262 2.76 -33.82 4.34
N ARG A 263 2.68 -34.92 3.57
CA ARG A 263 1.45 -35.72 3.45
C ARG A 263 0.93 -36.24 4.81
N PRO A 264 1.76 -36.74 5.74
CA PRO A 264 1.31 -37.13 7.08
C PRO A 264 0.77 -35.99 7.94
N LEU A 265 1.12 -34.72 7.65
CA LEU A 265 0.65 -33.54 8.38
C LEU A 265 -0.78 -33.14 7.98
N TYR A 266 -1.26 -33.60 6.82
CA TYR A 266 -2.60 -33.28 6.29
C TYR A 266 -3.40 -34.53 5.92
N PRO A 267 -3.63 -35.48 6.86
CA PRO A 267 -4.35 -36.72 6.58
C PRO A 267 -5.82 -36.50 6.21
N GLU A 268 -6.39 -35.33 6.52
CA GLU A 268 -7.77 -34.97 6.19
C GLU A 268 -7.96 -34.56 4.72
N LEU A 269 -6.88 -34.48 3.93
CA LEU A 269 -6.89 -34.09 2.53
C LEU A 269 -6.59 -35.24 1.53
N PRO A 270 -7.19 -36.44 1.66
CA PRO A 270 -6.92 -37.55 0.74
C PRO A 270 -7.54 -37.32 -0.65
N MET A 271 -8.43 -36.33 -0.78
CA MET A 271 -9.07 -35.97 -2.04
C MET A 271 -8.17 -35.14 -2.96
N LEU A 272 -7.06 -34.60 -2.46
CA LEU A 272 -6.05 -33.91 -3.25
C LEU A 272 -4.95 -34.90 -3.64
N SER A 273 -4.57 -34.88 -4.91
CA SER A 273 -3.37 -35.54 -5.40
C SER A 273 -2.12 -35.00 -4.69
N ASP A 274 -1.04 -35.78 -4.72
CA ASP A 274 0.23 -35.38 -4.11
C ASP A 274 0.76 -34.07 -4.73
N GLY A 275 0.68 -33.96 -6.06
CA GLY A 275 1.07 -32.75 -6.79
C GLY A 275 0.23 -31.54 -6.39
N ALA A 276 -1.10 -31.66 -6.38
CA ALA A 276 -1.98 -30.56 -6.00
C ALA A 276 -1.75 -30.11 -4.55
N LEU A 277 -1.60 -31.05 -3.60
CA LEU A 277 -1.32 -30.70 -2.20
C LEU A 277 0.02 -29.96 -2.06
N TYR A 278 1.07 -30.42 -2.75
CA TYR A 278 2.36 -29.75 -2.77
C TYR A 278 2.25 -28.35 -3.37
N ALA A 279 1.62 -28.20 -4.53
CA ALA A 279 1.46 -26.93 -5.23
C ALA A 279 0.68 -25.91 -4.38
N TRP A 280 -0.46 -26.30 -3.80
CA TRP A 280 -1.23 -25.39 -2.95
C TRP A 280 -0.50 -25.01 -1.68
N PHE A 281 0.25 -25.93 -1.08
CA PHE A 281 1.04 -25.64 0.11
C PHE A 281 2.20 -24.71 -0.20
N ASP A 282 2.92 -24.91 -1.30
CA ASP A 282 3.98 -24.03 -1.78
C ASP A 282 3.46 -22.60 -2.03
N VAL A 283 2.35 -22.48 -2.76
CA VAL A 283 1.71 -21.18 -3.00
C VAL A 283 1.26 -20.55 -1.68
N TYR A 284 0.68 -21.31 -0.75
CA TYR A 284 0.32 -20.79 0.58
C TYR A 284 1.54 -20.28 1.37
N GLN A 285 2.67 -20.99 1.35
CA GLN A 285 3.89 -20.56 2.03
C GLN A 285 4.44 -19.25 1.44
N MET A 286 4.41 -19.12 0.10
CA MET A 286 4.77 -17.89 -0.60
C MET A 286 3.79 -16.75 -0.33
N GLU A 287 2.49 -17.01 -0.47
CA GLU A 287 1.44 -15.98 -0.43
C GLU A 287 1.10 -15.50 0.99
N CYS A 288 1.15 -16.38 1.99
CA CYS A 288 0.65 -16.08 3.34
C CYS A 288 1.72 -16.10 4.43
N CYS A 289 2.79 -16.88 4.26
CA CYS A 289 3.81 -17.07 5.30
C CYS A 289 5.08 -16.25 5.04
N TYR A 290 5.29 -15.77 3.81
CA TYR A 290 6.44 -14.96 3.39
C TYR A 290 7.78 -15.59 3.83
N ILE A 291 7.89 -16.92 3.65
CA ILE A 291 9.09 -17.70 3.97
C ILE A 291 9.91 -17.84 2.69
N ASN A 292 11.19 -17.45 2.73
CA ASN A 292 12.14 -17.60 1.61
C ASN A 292 12.62 -19.07 1.45
N GLY A 293 11.75 -20.04 1.67
CA GLY A 293 12.07 -21.45 1.66
C GLY A 293 10.86 -22.33 1.92
N TRP A 294 10.89 -23.54 1.36
CA TRP A 294 9.86 -24.54 1.55
C TRP A 294 10.15 -25.35 2.83
N THR A 295 9.15 -25.57 3.69
CA THR A 295 9.30 -26.43 4.87
C THR A 295 7.96 -27.06 5.21
N ALA A 296 7.93 -28.39 5.29
CA ALA A 296 6.73 -29.12 5.71
C ALA A 296 6.38 -28.76 7.16
N ASN A 297 5.19 -28.18 7.37
CA ASN A 297 4.65 -27.91 8.69
C ASN A 297 3.12 -28.07 8.70
N ARG A 298 2.54 -28.32 9.88
CA ARG A 298 1.09 -28.26 10.07
C ARG A 298 0.72 -26.82 10.45
N ASP A 299 0.00 -26.18 9.56
CA ASP A 299 -0.65 -24.88 9.79
C ASP A 299 -2.17 -25.01 9.52
N ASP A 300 -2.98 -24.57 10.48
CA ASP A 300 -4.44 -24.55 10.37
C ASP A 300 -4.92 -23.44 9.43
N ASP A 301 -4.14 -22.37 9.27
CA ASP A 301 -4.46 -21.30 8.33
C ASP A 301 -4.42 -21.79 6.87
N PHE A 302 -3.72 -22.90 6.58
CA PHE A 302 -3.74 -23.54 5.27
C PHE A 302 -5.14 -24.02 4.88
N LEU A 303 -5.94 -24.55 5.81
CA LEU A 303 -7.32 -24.95 5.50
C LEU A 303 -8.20 -23.75 5.13
N PHE A 304 -8.04 -22.63 5.84
CA PHE A 304 -8.78 -21.41 5.50
C PHE A 304 -8.35 -20.90 4.12
N TYR A 305 -7.06 -20.91 3.83
CA TYR A 305 -6.56 -20.58 2.50
C TYR A 305 -7.22 -21.44 1.39
N LEU A 306 -7.23 -22.76 1.54
CA LEU A 306 -7.89 -23.67 0.59
C LEU A 306 -9.39 -23.38 0.46
N LEU A 307 -10.10 -23.17 1.58
CA LEU A 307 -11.52 -22.78 1.56
C LEU A 307 -11.76 -21.47 0.78
N GLY A 308 -10.86 -20.50 0.93
CA GLY A 308 -10.85 -19.28 0.13
C GLY A 308 -10.73 -19.55 -1.37
N LYS A 309 -9.79 -20.41 -1.77
CA LYS A 309 -9.60 -20.78 -3.17
C LYS A 309 -10.80 -21.56 -3.74
N VAL A 310 -11.51 -22.35 -2.93
CA VAL A 310 -12.79 -22.96 -3.34
C VAL A 310 -13.84 -21.89 -3.63
N ALA A 311 -13.92 -20.84 -2.81
CA ALA A 311 -14.84 -19.72 -3.05
C ALA A 311 -14.45 -18.86 -4.26
N GLY A 312 -13.15 -18.78 -4.60
CA GLY A 312 -12.70 -18.15 -5.83
C GLY A 312 -11.24 -18.43 -6.10
N ARG A 313 -10.96 -19.25 -7.12
CA ARG A 313 -9.60 -19.60 -7.55
C ARG A 313 -8.74 -18.37 -7.92
N GLN A 314 -9.38 -17.26 -8.32
CA GLN A 314 -8.72 -16.00 -8.68
C GLN A 314 -8.48 -15.05 -7.49
N HIS A 315 -8.83 -15.43 -6.26
CA HIS A 315 -8.53 -14.58 -5.10
C HIS A 315 -7.02 -14.49 -4.88
N GLU A 316 -6.48 -13.27 -4.90
CA GLU A 316 -5.06 -12.97 -4.63
C GLU A 316 -4.69 -13.20 -3.16
N GLN A 317 -3.44 -13.62 -2.95
CA GLN A 317 -2.66 -13.79 -1.70
C GLN A 317 -3.45 -13.76 -0.37
N ASP A 318 -3.47 -12.61 0.33
CA ASP A 318 -4.07 -12.46 1.67
C ASP A 318 -5.61 -12.57 1.66
N THR A 319 -6.26 -12.36 0.51
CA THR A 319 -7.71 -12.35 0.40
C THR A 319 -8.29 -13.75 0.52
N ALA A 320 -7.58 -14.77 0.04
CA ALA A 320 -8.06 -16.16 0.07
C ALA A 320 -8.21 -16.65 1.53
N LYS A 321 -7.19 -16.44 2.36
CA LYS A 321 -7.23 -16.82 3.77
C LYS A 321 -8.37 -16.11 4.52
N ASP A 322 -8.51 -14.80 4.37
CA ASP A 322 -9.56 -14.02 5.03
C ASP A 322 -10.96 -14.46 4.60
N VAL A 323 -11.17 -14.71 3.30
CA VAL A 323 -12.41 -15.30 2.77
C VAL A 323 -12.67 -16.66 3.43
N GLY A 324 -11.64 -17.51 3.52
CA GLY A 324 -11.67 -18.81 4.18
C GLY A 324 -12.12 -18.75 5.63
N GLN A 325 -11.60 -17.80 6.38
CA GLN A 325 -11.98 -17.58 7.78
C GLN A 325 -13.45 -17.16 7.92
N TRP A 326 -13.96 -16.32 7.01
CA TRP A 326 -15.38 -15.99 6.97
C TRP A 326 -16.28 -17.20 6.62
N ILE A 327 -15.84 -18.05 5.69
CA ILE A 327 -16.53 -19.29 5.33
C ILE A 327 -16.56 -20.23 6.54
N ALA A 328 -15.42 -20.44 7.17
CA ALA A 328 -15.30 -21.26 8.38
C ALA A 328 -16.20 -20.74 9.51
N HIS A 329 -16.20 -19.43 9.74
CA HIS A 329 -17.09 -18.80 10.72
C HIS A 329 -18.57 -19.08 10.41
N ALA A 330 -19.01 -18.93 9.15
CA ALA A 330 -20.37 -19.26 8.74
C ALA A 330 -20.71 -20.76 8.94
N LEU A 331 -19.79 -21.65 8.56
CA LEU A 331 -19.94 -23.10 8.75
C LEU A 331 -20.09 -23.49 10.22
N LEU A 332 -19.34 -22.85 11.12
CA LEU A 332 -19.42 -23.09 12.58
C LEU A 332 -20.74 -22.63 13.18
N ARG A 333 -21.40 -21.62 12.58
CA ARG A 333 -22.76 -21.18 12.97
C ARG A 333 -23.86 -22.11 12.44
N GLY A 334 -23.51 -23.13 11.67
CA GLY A 334 -24.44 -24.11 11.12
C GLY A 334 -24.91 -23.81 9.69
N ASP A 335 -24.32 -22.81 9.01
CA ASP A 335 -24.66 -22.53 7.62
C ASP A 335 -24.25 -23.71 6.72
N ALA A 336 -25.07 -23.99 5.70
CA ALA A 336 -24.71 -24.93 4.65
C ALA A 336 -23.54 -24.39 3.80
N LEU A 337 -22.76 -25.27 3.18
CA LEU A 337 -21.53 -24.88 2.45
C LEU A 337 -21.79 -23.79 1.40
N ASP A 338 -22.82 -23.93 0.56
CA ASP A 338 -23.11 -22.92 -0.48
C ASP A 338 -23.46 -21.53 0.10
N ALA A 339 -24.17 -21.51 1.23
CA ALA A 339 -24.47 -20.28 1.95
C ALA A 339 -23.21 -19.68 2.58
N ALA A 340 -22.34 -20.51 3.17
CA ALA A 340 -21.07 -20.09 3.74
C ALA A 340 -20.10 -19.53 2.67
N LEU A 341 -20.01 -20.17 1.49
CA LEU A 341 -19.22 -19.69 0.36
C LEU A 341 -19.73 -18.34 -0.17
N THR A 342 -21.05 -18.17 -0.24
CA THR A 342 -21.68 -16.90 -0.65
C THR A 342 -21.40 -15.80 0.38
N PHE A 343 -21.52 -16.14 1.67
CA PHE A 343 -21.23 -15.23 2.77
C PHE A 343 -19.77 -14.76 2.79
N GLY A 344 -18.81 -15.68 2.64
CA GLY A 344 -17.38 -15.33 2.59
C GLY A 344 -17.04 -14.37 1.45
N ARG A 345 -17.58 -14.61 0.25
CA ARG A 345 -17.41 -13.69 -0.90
C ARG A 345 -18.02 -12.32 -0.64
N ALA A 346 -19.22 -12.27 -0.07
CA ALA A 346 -19.88 -11.01 0.29
C ALA A 346 -19.07 -10.24 1.36
N ALA A 347 -18.49 -10.94 2.33
CA ALA A 347 -17.63 -10.36 3.36
C ALA A 347 -16.36 -9.75 2.78
N ALA A 348 -15.68 -10.45 1.87
CA ALA A 348 -14.50 -9.90 1.20
C ALA A 348 -14.83 -8.68 0.32
N LEU A 349 -15.93 -8.74 -0.45
CA LEU A 349 -16.38 -7.58 -1.24
C LEU A 349 -16.65 -6.36 -0.36
N TYR A 350 -17.30 -6.57 0.80
CA TYR A 350 -17.52 -5.50 1.76
C TYR A 350 -16.23 -4.99 2.38
N ASP A 351 -15.33 -5.88 2.82
CA ASP A 351 -14.03 -5.52 3.40
C ASP A 351 -13.19 -4.67 2.45
N CYS A 352 -13.07 -5.10 1.18
CA CYS A 352 -12.36 -4.35 0.17
C CYS A 352 -12.97 -2.97 -0.06
N ALA A 353 -14.30 -2.88 -0.14
CA ALA A 353 -15.00 -1.62 -0.38
C ALA A 353 -14.86 -0.63 0.80
N ILE A 354 -15.09 -1.09 2.03
CA ILE A 354 -14.98 -0.22 3.21
C ILE A 354 -13.53 0.17 3.47
N SER A 355 -12.57 -0.75 3.32
CA SER A 355 -11.15 -0.45 3.51
C SER A 355 -10.63 0.55 2.46
N ARG A 356 -11.08 0.42 1.20
CA ARG A 356 -10.74 1.37 0.12
C ARG A 356 -11.32 2.75 0.40
N LEU A 357 -12.59 2.84 0.76
CA LEU A 357 -13.23 4.11 1.11
C LEU A 357 -12.54 4.77 2.31
N ALA A 358 -12.31 4.01 3.39
CA ALA A 358 -11.66 4.51 4.60
C ALA A 358 -10.23 5.00 4.34
N ARG A 359 -9.45 4.27 3.53
CA ARG A 359 -8.09 4.70 3.14
C ARG A 359 -8.11 6.01 2.38
N ARG A 360 -8.99 6.16 1.39
CA ARG A 360 -9.11 7.40 0.60
C ARG A 360 -9.51 8.59 1.47
N VAL A 361 -10.45 8.40 2.40
CA VAL A 361 -10.82 9.43 3.38
C VAL A 361 -9.63 9.74 4.29
N ALA A 362 -8.92 8.73 4.80
CA ALA A 362 -7.77 8.91 5.67
C ALA A 362 -6.65 9.69 4.99
N ASP A 363 -6.34 9.38 3.73
CA ASP A 363 -5.29 10.04 2.97
C ASP A 363 -5.62 11.51 2.71
N ALA A 364 -6.87 11.81 2.34
CA ALA A 364 -7.35 13.18 2.18
C ALA A 364 -7.25 13.99 3.48
N ILE A 365 -7.71 13.44 4.61
CA ILE A 365 -7.72 14.12 5.91
C ILE A 365 -6.30 14.28 6.48
N ARG A 366 -5.43 13.27 6.35
CA ARG A 366 -4.02 13.39 6.76
C ARG A 366 -3.31 14.48 5.97
N PHE A 367 -3.55 14.54 4.66
CA PHE A 367 -3.01 15.60 3.83
C PHE A 367 -3.47 16.98 4.30
N LEU A 368 -4.76 17.16 4.65
CA LEU A 368 -5.22 18.43 5.23
C LEU A 368 -4.50 18.77 6.53
N ALA A 369 -4.37 17.79 7.45
CA ALA A 369 -3.70 17.98 8.73
C ALA A 369 -2.25 18.44 8.57
N GLU A 370 -1.51 17.82 7.64
CA GLU A 370 -0.12 18.14 7.34
C GLU A 370 0.00 19.51 6.64
N ASN A 371 -0.89 19.78 5.68
CA ASN A 371 -0.82 20.95 4.81
C ASN A 371 -1.34 22.24 5.47
N LYS A 372 -2.11 22.15 6.56
CA LYS A 372 -2.69 23.30 7.29
C LYS A 372 -1.65 24.32 7.76
N ASN A 373 -0.44 23.86 8.08
CA ASN A 373 0.65 24.70 8.57
C ASN A 373 1.69 25.04 7.49
N THR A 374 1.52 24.55 6.25
CA THR A 374 2.47 24.78 5.16
C THR A 374 2.15 26.10 4.46
N THR A 375 3.03 27.09 4.66
CA THR A 375 2.90 28.44 4.11
C THR A 375 3.65 28.65 2.80
N ASP A 376 4.59 27.77 2.46
CA ASP A 376 5.45 27.86 1.28
C ASP A 376 5.29 26.64 0.36
N GLN A 377 5.55 26.85 -0.92
CA GLN A 377 5.42 25.80 -1.93
C GLN A 377 6.74 25.02 -2.03
N ARG A 378 6.77 23.86 -1.37
CA ARG A 378 7.94 23.00 -1.23
C ARG A 378 7.60 21.56 -1.62
N GLY A 379 8.62 20.81 -2.02
CA GLY A 379 8.52 19.36 -2.20
C GLY A 379 8.74 18.59 -0.90
N LEU A 380 8.82 17.26 -1.02
CA LEU A 380 9.08 16.37 0.11
C LEU A 380 10.46 16.63 0.73
N ALA A 381 10.59 16.36 2.03
CA ALA A 381 11.88 16.38 2.72
C ALA A 381 12.85 15.39 2.08
N ILE A 382 14.14 15.74 2.01
CA ILE A 382 15.15 14.84 1.46
C ILE A 382 15.27 13.62 2.36
N SER A 383 14.94 12.46 1.81
CA SER A 383 15.13 11.15 2.44
C SER A 383 16.15 10.35 1.65
N THR A 384 16.94 9.58 2.37
CA THR A 384 17.93 8.65 1.82
C THR A 384 17.55 7.23 2.19
N MET A 385 18.17 6.25 1.53
CA MET A 385 17.93 4.85 1.87
C MET A 385 18.26 4.54 3.35
N MET A 386 19.30 5.18 3.89
CA MET A 386 19.69 5.07 5.30
C MET A 386 18.63 5.60 6.26
N ASP A 387 17.85 6.62 5.86
CA ASP A 387 16.72 7.07 6.67
C ASP A 387 15.60 6.04 6.69
N MET A 388 15.32 5.39 5.54
CA MET A 388 14.35 4.30 5.50
C MET A 388 14.79 3.16 6.44
N PHE A 389 16.06 2.76 6.41
CA PHE A 389 16.59 1.76 7.37
C PHE A 389 16.47 2.22 8.83
N ARG A 390 16.76 3.48 9.14
CA ARG A 390 16.61 4.02 10.51
C ARG A 390 15.16 4.01 10.96
N ILE A 391 14.22 4.32 10.07
CA ILE A 391 12.78 4.29 10.35
C ILE A 391 12.33 2.84 10.57
N SER A 392 12.68 1.90 9.68
CA SER A 392 12.35 0.48 9.81
C SER A 392 12.87 -0.12 11.13
N ARG A 393 14.10 0.23 11.55
CA ARG A 393 14.65 -0.21 12.84
C ARG A 393 13.88 0.31 14.05
N LYS A 394 13.31 1.52 13.99
CA LYS A 394 12.46 2.06 15.08
C LYS A 394 11.16 1.27 15.25
N PHE A 395 10.69 0.60 14.20
CA PHE A 395 9.50 -0.25 14.22
C PHE A 395 9.81 -1.73 14.46
N ASN A 396 11.05 -2.07 14.83
CA ASN A 396 11.50 -3.46 14.99
C ASN A 396 11.29 -4.31 13.72
N CYS A 397 11.25 -3.67 12.55
CA CYS A 397 11.13 -4.36 11.29
C CYS A 397 12.45 -5.03 10.93
N VAL A 398 12.42 -6.34 10.68
CA VAL A 398 13.58 -7.06 10.15
C VAL A 398 13.60 -6.86 8.63
N PRO A 399 14.66 -6.28 8.06
CA PRO A 399 14.79 -6.17 6.62
C PRO A 399 14.91 -7.58 6.01
N ALA A 400 14.12 -7.86 4.98
CA ALA A 400 14.23 -9.07 4.17
C ALA A 400 14.71 -8.66 2.77
N ILE A 401 15.83 -9.23 2.34
CA ILE A 401 16.35 -9.06 0.98
C ILE A 401 15.71 -10.17 0.13
N THR A 402 15.11 -9.78 -0.99
CA THR A 402 14.63 -10.71 -2.00
C THR A 402 15.65 -10.71 -3.14
N GLU A 403 16.38 -11.81 -3.31
CA GLU A 403 17.18 -12.04 -4.51
C GLU A 403 16.21 -12.42 -5.65
N GLN A 404 16.12 -11.59 -6.69
CA GLN A 404 15.52 -12.03 -7.94
C GLN A 404 16.60 -12.72 -8.76
N ILE A 405 16.57 -14.05 -8.79
CA ILE A 405 17.35 -14.84 -9.74
C ILE A 405 16.70 -14.62 -11.11
N TRP A 406 17.45 -13.98 -12.02
CA TRP A 406 17.05 -13.72 -13.42
C TRP A 406 16.96 -15.00 -14.25
#